data_AF-A0A951KWU7-F1
#
_entry.id   AF-A0A951KWU7-F1
#
_cell.length_a   1.000
_cell.length_b   1.000
_cell.length_c   1.000
_cell.angle_alpha   90.00
_cell.angle_beta   90.00
_cell.angle_gamma   90.00
#
_symmetry.space_group_name_H-M   'P 1'
#
loop_
_entity.id
_entity.type
_entity.pdbx_description
1 polymer ?
#
loop_
_entity_poly.entity_id
_entity_poly.type
_entity_poly.pdbx_seq_one_letter_code
_entity_poly.pdbx_strand_id
1 'polypeptide(L)' 'PSYWLVYFGANDIEADTKHAADLGGTQLVEPTDIGVGKISVVQDPEGAVFAFYAGQFED' A
#
# COMPACT_ATOMS: atom_id res chain seq x y z
N PRO A 1 10.65 14.89 -8.35
CA PRO A 1 11.94 14.18 -8.45
C PRO A 1 11.65 12.69 -8.69
N SER A 2 12.57 11.96 -9.32
CA SER A 2 12.46 10.50 -9.44
C SER A 2 12.69 9.85 -8.08
N TYR A 3 11.88 8.85 -7.73
CA TYR A 3 12.02 8.08 -6.49
C TYR A 3 11.58 6.63 -6.72
N TRP A 4 11.97 5.74 -5.82
CA TRP A 4 11.50 4.35 -5.79
C TRP A 4 10.32 4.25 -4.84
N LEU A 5 9.24 3.58 -5.26
CA LEU A 5 8.10 3.28 -4.40
C LEU A 5 8.22 1.83 -3.94
N VAL A 6 8.38 1.61 -2.64
CA VAL A 6 8.46 0.27 -2.06
C VAL A 6 7.06 -0.34 -1.97
N TYR A 7 6.94 -1.59 -2.40
CA TYR A 7 5.73 -2.39 -2.27
C TYR A 7 5.94 -3.48 -1.21
N PHE A 8 5.06 -3.50 -0.21
CA PHE A 8 4.96 -4.60 0.75
C PHE A 8 3.86 -5.57 0.30
N GLY A 9 4.13 -6.87 0.40
CA GLY A 9 3.10 -7.88 0.16
C GLY A 9 2.07 -7.85 1.29
N ALA A 10 0.79 -7.79 0.92
CA ALA A 10 -0.34 -7.78 1.84
C ALA A 10 -1.19 -9.04 1.63
N ASN A 11 -1.53 -9.71 2.73
CA ASN A 11 -2.50 -10.81 2.71
C ASN A 11 -3.94 -10.29 2.75
N ASP A 12 -4.16 -9.16 3.44
CA ASP A 12 -5.43 -8.44 3.53
C ASP A 12 -5.13 -6.95 3.35
N ILE A 13 -5.21 -6.49 2.11
CA ILE A 13 -4.81 -5.12 1.76
C ILE A 13 -5.74 -4.08 2.38
N GLU A 14 -7.01 -4.40 2.56
CA GLU A 14 -7.98 -3.53 3.23
C GLU A 14 -7.59 -3.35 4.71
N ALA A 15 -7.30 -4.44 5.41
CA ALA A 15 -6.88 -4.40 6.81
C ALA A 15 -5.52 -3.70 6.99
N ASP A 16 -4.53 -4.01 6.15
CA ASP A 16 -3.19 -3.45 6.26
C ASP A 16 -3.18 -1.94 5.97
N THR A 17 -3.95 -1.50 4.95
CA THR A 17 -4.07 -0.07 4.63
C THR A 17 -4.80 0.69 5.73
N LYS A 18 -5.89 0.10 6.26
CA LYS A 18 -6.60 0.69 7.40
C LYS A 18 -5.70 0.79 8.62
N HIS A 19 -4.92 -0.25 8.90
CA HIS A 19 -4.02 -0.26 10.04
C HIS A 19 -2.95 0.84 9.92
N ALA A 20 -2.37 1.01 8.74
CA ALA A 20 -1.44 2.09 8.48
C ALA A 20 -2.09 3.48 8.68
N ALA A 21 -3.36 3.65 8.27
CA ALA A 21 -4.11 4.88 8.51
C ALA A 21 -4.40 5.11 10.00
N ASP A 22 -4.78 4.07 10.74
CA ASP A 22 -5.05 4.12 12.18
C ASP A 22 -3.77 4.50 12.99
N LEU A 23 -2.59 4.22 12.45
CA LEU A 23 -1.29 4.62 13.02
C LEU A 23 -0.87 6.05 12.64
N GLY A 24 -1.72 6.80 11.94
CA GLY A 24 -1.46 8.18 11.53
C GLY A 24 -0.99 8.34 10.09
N GLY A 25 -0.93 7.25 9.32
CA GLY A 25 -0.68 7.31 7.89
C GLY A 25 -1.84 7.97 7.13
N THR A 26 -1.52 8.62 6.02
CA THR A 26 -2.50 9.14 5.08
C THR A 26 -2.64 8.18 3.91
N GLN A 27 -3.83 7.60 3.74
CA GLN A 27 -4.14 6.82 2.54
C GLN A 27 -4.23 7.77 1.34
N LEU A 28 -3.31 7.60 0.39
CA LEU A 28 -3.26 8.37 -0.86
C LEU A 28 -4.04 7.69 -1.97
N VAL A 29 -4.01 6.36 -1.98
CA VAL A 29 -4.77 5.50 -2.90
C VAL A 29 -5.40 4.40 -2.06
N GLU A 30 -6.73 4.31 -2.11
CA GLU A 30 -7.47 3.22 -1.47
C GLU A 30 -7.15 1.87 -2.13
N PRO A 31 -7.36 0.73 -1.45
CA PRO A 31 -7.29 -0.58 -2.06
C PRO A 31 -8.04 -0.64 -3.40
N THR A 32 -7.29 -0.69 -4.49
CA THR A 32 -7.78 -0.56 -5.86
C THR A 32 -7.36 -1.78 -6.64
N ASP A 33 -8.32 -2.41 -7.31
CA ASP A 33 -8.07 -3.52 -8.24
C ASP A 33 -7.40 -3.00 -9.52
N ILE A 34 -6.29 -3.63 -9.90
CA ILE A 34 -5.50 -3.28 -11.09
C ILE A 34 -5.43 -4.44 -12.10
N GLY A 35 -6.35 -5.41 -12.01
CA GLY A 35 -6.50 -6.56 -12.90
C GLY A 35 -5.53 -7.72 -12.61
N VAL A 36 -4.30 -7.44 -12.20
CA VAL A 36 -3.29 -8.45 -11.82
C VAL A 36 -3.18 -8.66 -10.30
N GLY A 37 -3.89 -7.84 -9.53
CA GLY A 37 -3.88 -7.81 -8.07
C GLY A 37 -4.56 -6.53 -7.58
N LYS A 38 -4.39 -6.22 -6.30
CA LYS A 38 -4.80 -4.96 -5.69
C LYS A 38 -3.59 -4.19 -5.21
N ILE A 39 -3.67 -2.86 -5.26
CA ILE A 39 -2.69 -1.95 -4.65
C ILE A 39 -3.37 -0.93 -3.76
N SER A 40 -2.62 -0.38 -2.84
CA SER A 40 -2.97 0.81 -2.06
C SER A 40 -1.70 1.59 -1.79
N VAL A 41 -1.80 2.91 -1.60
CA VAL A 41 -0.65 3.77 -1.34
C VAL A 41 -0.90 4.57 -0.07
N VAL A 42 0.10 4.58 0.82
CA VAL A 42 0.05 5.28 2.10
C VAL A 42 1.28 6.18 2.23
N GLN A 43 1.08 7.36 2.80
CA GLN A 43 2.14 8.24 3.28
C GLN A 43 2.20 8.17 4.81
N ASP A 44 3.38 7.93 5.39
CA ASP A 44 3.57 7.98 6.84
C ASP A 44 3.63 9.43 7.36
N PRO A 45 3.54 9.65 8.69
CA PRO A 45 3.62 10.99 9.27
C PRO A 45 4.90 11.77 8.95
N GLU A 46 6.01 11.07 8.70
CA GLU A 46 7.31 11.62 8.32
C GLU A 46 7.41 11.95 6.82
N GLY A 47 6.37 11.62 6.04
CA GLY A 47 6.22 11.95 4.62
C GLY A 47 6.72 10.86 3.66
N ALA A 48 7.23 9.73 4.14
CA ALA A 48 7.62 8.63 3.29
C ALA A 48 6.38 7.97 2.66
N VAL A 49 6.48 7.65 1.37
CA VAL A 49 5.39 7.03 0.60
C VAL A 49 5.74 5.59 0.30
N PHE A 50 4.83 4.68 0.60
CA PHE A 50 4.94 3.25 0.32
C PHE A 50 3.60 2.68 -0.16
N ALA A 51 3.64 1.47 -0.72
CA ALA A 51 2.47 0.79 -1.22
C ALA A 51 2.32 -0.61 -0.63
N PHE A 52 1.08 -1.10 -0.58
CA PHE A 52 0.79 -2.51 -0.42
C PHE A 52 0.41 -3.11 -1.77
N TYR A 53 0.72 -4.39 -1.96
CA TYR A 53 0.24 -5.19 -3.08
C TYR A 53 -0.31 -6.52 -2.57
N ALA A 54 -1.51 -6.88 -3.03
CA ALA A 54 -2.10 -8.18 -2.80
C ALA A 54 -2.37 -8.84 -4.16
N GLY A 55 -1.78 -10.02 -4.38
CA GLY A 55 -1.89 -10.76 -5.64
C GLY A 55 -1.07 -12.03 -5.57
N GLN A 56 -0.91 -12.71 -6.69
CA GLN A 56 0.01 -13.84 -6.75
C GLN A 56 1.45 -13.33 -6.67
N PHE A 57 2.22 -13.92 -5.76
CA PHE A 57 3.67 -13.79 -5.71
C PHE A 57 4.26 -15.01 -6.44
N GLU A 58 5.38 -14.85 -7.12
CA GLU A 58 6.10 -16.00 -7.69
C GLU A 58 6.62 -16.90 -6.55
N ASP A 59 6.53 -18.22 -6.74
CA ASP A 59 6.99 -19.24 -5.78
C ASP A 59 8.53 -19.28 -5.64
#